data_AF-A0A4R5UD79-F1
#
_entry.id   AF-A0A4R5UD79-F1
#
_cell.length_a   1.000
_cell.length_b   1.000
_cell.length_c   1.000
_cell.angle_alpha   90.00
_cell.angle_beta   90.00
_cell.angle_gamma   90.00
#
_symmetry.space_group_name_H-M   'P 1'
#
loop_
_entity.id
_entity.type
_entity.pdbx_description
1 polymer ?
#
loop_
_entity_poly.entity_id
_entity_poly.type
_entity_poly.pdbx_seq_one_letter_code
_entity_poly.pdbx_strand_id
1 'polypeptide(L)'
;MNAPKPEIHKLNLRLPPELKQQLQIYADSVGVSLNAACLLAIRNYLPYAMKGVEQFEKNVPKPSLPRATKAQSAMPHRKAEPVLQRRVGRNESCPCMSGKKAKVCHPEWT
;
A
#
# COMPACT_ATOMS: atom_id res chain seq x y z
N MET A 1 7.65 31.82 30.77
CA MET A 1 8.11 30.69 29.93
C MET A 1 6.94 30.27 29.04
N ASN A 2 6.97 30.56 27.74
CA ASN A 2 5.89 30.16 26.83
C ASN A 2 6.14 28.72 26.36
N ALA A 3 5.19 27.81 26.64
CA ALA A 3 5.25 26.44 26.14
C ALA A 3 5.14 26.44 24.60
N PRO A 4 5.88 25.56 23.90
CA PRO A 4 5.77 25.43 22.46
C PRO A 4 4.35 24.95 22.08
N LYS A 5 3.73 25.65 21.13
CA LYS A 5 2.40 25.31 20.64
C LYS A 5 2.44 23.96 19.92
N PRO A 6 1.55 23.01 20.21
CA PRO A 6 1.55 21.71 19.56
C PRO A 6 1.25 21.86 18.06
N GLU A 7 2.01 21.17 17.22
CA GLU A 7 1.78 21.10 15.77
C GLU A 7 0.54 20.23 15.48
N ILE A 8 -0.49 20.84 14.91
CA ILE A 8 -1.75 20.16 14.59
C ILE A 8 -1.77 19.85 13.09
N HIS A 9 -1.72 18.57 12.75
CA HIS A 9 -1.83 18.09 11.37
C HIS A 9 -3.28 17.76 11.03
N LYS A 10 -3.81 18.34 9.94
CA LYS A 10 -5.18 18.08 9.47
C LYS A 10 -5.19 16.88 8.52
N LEU A 11 -6.03 15.89 8.81
CA LEU A 11 -6.26 14.72 7.97
C LEU A 11 -7.65 14.78 7.35
N ASN A 12 -7.76 14.60 6.03
CA ASN A 12 -9.03 14.51 5.32
C ASN A 12 -9.39 13.04 5.08
N LEU A 13 -10.12 12.45 6.02
CA LEU A 13 -10.53 11.04 5.96
C LEU A 13 -11.88 10.89 5.24
N ARG A 14 -11.97 9.89 4.36
CA ARG A 14 -13.24 9.44 3.78
C ARG A 14 -13.73 8.23 4.55
N LEU A 15 -14.85 8.37 5.24
CA LEU A 15 -15.45 7.32 6.06
C LEU A 15 -16.69 6.74 5.34
N PRO A 16 -16.91 5.42 5.40
CA PRO A 16 -18.18 4.83 5.04
C PRO A 16 -19.35 5.48 5.80
N PRO A 17 -20.52 5.65 5.19
CA PRO A 17 -21.64 6.39 5.80
C PRO A 17 -22.13 5.73 7.08
N GLU A 18 -22.20 4.39 7.10
CA GLU A 18 -22.60 3.60 8.27
C GLU A 18 -21.67 3.85 9.47
N LEU A 19 -20.36 3.77 9.22
CA LEU A 19 -19.34 3.99 10.24
C LEU A 19 -19.39 5.43 10.80
N LYS A 20 -19.63 6.42 9.92
CA LYS A 20 -19.79 7.81 10.34
C LYS A 20 -20.99 7.98 11.26
N GLN A 21 -22.13 7.35 10.95
CA GLN A 21 -23.33 7.43 11.78
C GLN A 21 -23.12 6.79 13.15
N GLN A 22 -22.51 5.60 13.20
CA GLN A 22 -22.18 4.94 14.47
C GLN A 22 -21.26 5.80 15.34
N LEU A 23 -20.23 6.39 14.72
CA LEU A 23 -19.31 7.26 15.44
C LEU A 23 -19.98 8.55 15.91
N GLN A 24 -20.93 9.09 15.13
CA GLN A 24 -21.71 10.25 15.52
C GLN A 24 -22.59 9.95 16.74
N ILE A 25 -23.32 8.83 16.74
CA ILE A 25 -24.13 8.39 17.90
C ILE A 25 -23.24 8.23 19.14
N TYR A 26 -22.06 7.62 18.97
CA TYR A 26 -21.09 7.49 20.06
C TYR A 26 -20.62 8.86 20.56
N ALA A 27 -20.25 9.77 19.66
CA ALA A 27 -19.80 11.12 20.00
C ALA A 27 -20.87 11.89 20.79
N ASP A 28 -22.14 11.81 20.34
CA ASP A 28 -23.28 12.45 20.99
C ASP A 28 -23.54 11.84 22.38
N SER A 29 -23.38 10.53 22.55
CA SER A 29 -23.57 9.84 23.83
C SER A 29 -22.54 10.24 24.90
N VAL A 30 -21.32 10.57 24.48
CA VAL A 30 -20.21 10.98 25.35
C VAL A 30 -20.14 12.52 25.47
N GLY A 31 -20.90 13.25 24.66
CA GLY A 31 -20.90 14.72 24.65
C GLY A 31 -19.64 15.34 24.05
N VAL A 32 -19.03 14.68 23.07
CA VAL A 32 -17.78 15.14 22.41
C VAL A 32 -17.98 15.37 20.92
N SER A 33 -17.08 16.15 20.31
CA SER A 33 -17.09 16.31 18.85
C SER A 33 -16.74 15.01 18.12
N LEU A 34 -17.22 14.85 16.88
CA LEU A 34 -16.89 13.69 16.03
C LEU A 34 -15.37 13.49 15.88
N ASN A 35 -14.61 14.58 15.76
CA ASN A 35 -13.14 14.52 15.67
C ASN A 35 -12.51 13.97 16.96
N ALA A 36 -13.02 14.37 18.12
CA ALA A 36 -12.55 13.85 19.40
C ALA A 36 -12.90 12.35 19.54
N ALA A 37 -14.09 11.94 19.12
CA ALA A 37 -14.48 10.54 19.07
C ALA A 37 -13.57 9.71 18.14
N CYS A 38 -13.20 10.22 16.96
CA CYS A 38 -12.20 9.60 16.08
C CYS A 38 -10.86 9.39 16.80
N LEU A 39 -10.37 10.44 17.47
CA LEU A 39 -9.08 10.38 18.18
C LEU A 39 -9.12 9.37 19.34
N LEU A 40 -10.22 9.29 20.08
CA LEU A 40 -10.41 8.30 21.14
C LEU A 40 -10.41 6.88 20.59
N ALA A 41 -11.15 6.63 19.51
CA ALA A 41 -11.19 5.33 18.85
C ALA A 41 -9.79 4.91 18.37
N ILE A 42 -9.05 5.80 17.71
CA ILE A 42 -7.68 5.54 17.26
C ILE A 42 -6.75 5.28 18.45
N ARG A 43 -6.80 6.12 19.49
CA ARG A 43 -5.95 5.98 20.68
C ARG A 43 -6.12 4.64 21.37
N ASN A 44 -7.34 4.13 21.42
CA ASN A 44 -7.64 2.84 22.06
C ASN A 44 -7.29 1.65 21.17
N TYR A 45 -7.50 1.77 19.85
CA TYR A 45 -7.24 0.69 18.90
C TYR A 45 -5.75 0.54 18.53
N LEU A 46 -5.02 1.64 18.38
CA LEU A 46 -3.66 1.64 17.85
C LEU A 46 -2.70 0.73 18.65
N PRO A 47 -2.68 0.73 20.00
CA PRO A 47 -1.81 -0.18 20.75
C PRO A 47 -2.09 -1.67 20.49
N TYR A 48 -3.35 -2.03 20.28
CA TYR A 48 -3.74 -3.39 19.94
C TYR A 48 -3.26 -3.76 18.53
N ALA A 49 -3.50 -2.88 17.55
CA ALA A 49 -3.07 -3.10 16.17
C ALA A 49 -1.55 -3.23 16.05
N MET A 50 -0.79 -2.38 16.75
CA MET A 50 0.68 -2.40 16.72
C MET A 50 1.26 -3.71 17.26
N LYS A 51 0.66 -4.29 18.31
CA LYS A 51 1.08 -5.62 18.81
C LYS A 51 0.92 -6.71 17.76
N GLY A 52 -0.15 -6.66 16.96
CA GLY A 52 -0.36 -7.60 15.86
C GLY A 52 0.70 -7.46 14.76
N VAL A 53 1.09 -6.22 14.43
CA VAL A 53 2.17 -5.96 13.47
C VAL A 53 3.51 -6.47 13.97
N GLU A 54 3.87 -6.21 15.23
CA GLU A 54 5.12 -6.71 15.81
C GLU A 54 5.18 -8.25 15.82
N GLN A 55 4.06 -8.91 16.10
CA GLN A 55 3.97 -10.37 16.05
C GLN A 55 4.10 -10.88 14.61
N PHE A 56 3.48 -10.21 13.65
CA PHE A 56 3.62 -10.56 12.24
C PHE A 56 5.08 -10.41 11.79
N GLU A 57 5.74 -9.28 12.07
CA GLU A 57 7.15 -9.06 11.73
C GLU A 57 8.10 -10.09 12.34
N LYS A 58 7.83 -10.55 13.57
CA LYS A 58 8.61 -11.63 14.21
C LYS A 58 8.43 -12.98 13.53
N ASN A 59 7.23 -13.24 12.98
CA ASN A 59 6.87 -14.51 12.38
C ASN A 59 7.11 -14.57 10.87
N VAL A 60 7.29 -13.43 10.19
CA VAL A 60 7.71 -13.43 8.79
C VAL A 60 9.17 -13.87 8.74
N PRO A 61 9.49 -15.00 8.06
CA PRO A 61 10.87 -15.39 7.88
C PRO A 61 11.58 -14.26 7.11
N LYS A 62 12.58 -13.63 7.76
CA LYS A 62 13.47 -12.70 7.08
C LYS A 62 14.00 -13.43 5.85
N PRO A 63 13.86 -12.90 4.62
CA PRO A 63 14.48 -13.50 3.47
C PRO A 63 15.96 -13.59 3.80
N SER A 64 16.48 -14.82 3.91
CA SER A 64 17.89 -15.04 4.07
C SER A 64 18.53 -14.40 2.85
N LEU A 65 19.21 -13.27 3.08
CA LEU A 65 20.13 -12.71 2.10
C LEU A 65 20.95 -13.90 1.56
N PRO A 66 20.98 -14.15 0.24
CA PRO A 66 21.74 -15.26 -0.28
C PRO A 66 23.17 -15.07 0.20
N ARG A 67 23.60 -15.97 1.09
CA ARG A 67 24.96 -16.04 1.59
C ARG A 67 25.85 -16.08 0.35
N ALA A 68 26.59 -15.01 0.13
CA ALA A 68 27.50 -14.87 -1.00
C ALA A 68 28.55 -15.99 -0.91
N THR A 69 28.21 -17.14 -1.49
CA THR A 69 29.12 -18.25 -1.71
C THR A 69 29.74 -17.97 -3.06
N LYS A 70 30.95 -17.42 -3.03
CA LYS A 70 31.87 -17.51 -4.16
C LYS A 70 32.15 -19.01 -4.38
N ALA A 71 31.50 -19.61 -5.36
CA ALA A 71 31.98 -20.84 -5.99
C ALA A 71 31.38 -20.95 -7.40
N GLN A 72 32.26 -20.85 -8.39
CA GLN A 72 32.00 -21.06 -9.80
C GLN A 72 31.70 -22.54 -10.06
N SER A 73 30.72 -22.82 -10.93
CA SER A 73 30.79 -24.00 -11.80
C SER A 73 29.81 -23.84 -12.97
N ALA A 74 30.38 -23.95 -14.16
CA ALA A 74 29.76 -23.72 -15.44
C ALA A 74 28.61 -24.70 -15.71
N MET A 75 27.44 -24.16 -16.04
CA MET A 75 26.42 -24.86 -16.82
C MET A 75 26.28 -24.13 -18.16
N PRO A 76 26.20 -24.85 -19.30
CA PRO A 76 26.00 -24.22 -20.60
C PRO A 76 24.66 -23.49 -20.58
N HIS A 77 24.76 -22.17 -20.72
CA HIS A 77 23.64 -21.26 -20.86
C HIS A 77 22.85 -21.70 -22.09
N ARG A 78 21.71 -22.39 -21.91
CA ARG A 78 20.70 -22.45 -22.96
C ARG A 78 20.33 -21.00 -23.25
N LYS A 79 20.71 -20.51 -24.42
CA LYS A 79 20.25 -19.22 -24.94
C LYS A 79 18.75 -19.31 -25.13
N ALA A 80 17.98 -19.09 -24.08
CA ALA A 80 16.64 -18.57 -24.25
C ALA A 80 16.86 -17.12 -24.69
N GLU A 81 16.58 -16.82 -25.96
CA GLU A 81 16.38 -15.44 -26.37
C GLU A 81 15.33 -14.86 -25.41
N PRO A 82 15.62 -13.77 -24.67
CA PRO A 82 14.57 -13.08 -23.97
C PRO A 82 13.63 -12.59 -25.07
N VAL A 83 12.42 -13.15 -25.13
CA VAL A 83 11.34 -12.51 -25.89
C VAL A 83 11.12 -11.19 -25.19
N LEU A 84 11.83 -10.16 -25.67
CA LEU A 84 11.57 -8.77 -25.38
C LEU A 84 10.18 -8.49 -25.95
N GLN A 85 9.15 -8.92 -25.23
CA GLN A 85 7.84 -8.34 -25.38
C GLN A 85 8.05 -6.85 -25.09
N ARG A 86 8.13 -6.05 -26.15
CA ARG A 86 8.14 -4.58 -26.05
C ARG A 86 6.91 -4.22 -25.22
N ARG A 87 7.12 -3.94 -23.93
CA ARG A 87 6.09 -3.45 -23.03
C ARG A 87 5.73 -2.05 -23.50
N VAL A 88 4.74 -1.96 -24.38
CA VAL A 88 4.16 -0.68 -24.79
C VAL A 88 3.26 -0.19 -23.68
N GLY A 89 3.43 1.07 -23.29
CA GLY A 89 2.59 1.66 -22.25
C GLY A 89 1.12 1.65 -22.66
N ARG A 90 0.20 1.54 -21.69
CA ARG A 90 -1.27 1.53 -21.88
C ARG A 90 -1.80 2.50 -22.93
N ASN A 91 -1.23 3.71 -22.99
CA ASN A 91 -1.67 4.80 -23.85
C ASN A 91 -0.77 5.04 -25.08
N GLU A 92 0.29 4.25 -25.25
CA GLU A 92 1.18 4.33 -26.41
C GLU A 92 0.56 3.68 -27.65
N SER A 93 1.09 4.04 -28.81
CA SER A 93 0.68 3.47 -30.09
C SER A 93 0.95 1.97 -30.13
N CYS A 94 -0.05 1.19 -30.53
CA CYS A 94 0.11 -0.26 -30.61
C CYS A 94 1.17 -0.64 -31.65
N PRO A 95 2.13 -1.52 -31.31
CA PRO A 95 3.17 -1.96 -32.24
C PRO A 95 2.64 -2.91 -33.33
N CYS A 96 1.39 -3.34 -33.22
CA CYS A 96 0.65 -4.14 -34.20
C CYS A 96 0.28 -3.37 -35.49
N MET A 97 0.74 -2.12 -35.66
CA MET A 97 0.47 -1.24 -36.81
C MET A 97 -1.01 -0.92 -37.08
N SER A 98 -1.91 -1.23 -36.13
CA SER A 98 -3.34 -0.91 -36.22
C SER A 98 -3.65 0.60 -36.14
N GLY A 99 -2.67 1.44 -35.76
CA GLY A 99 -2.86 2.89 -35.57
C GLY A 99 -3.64 3.28 -34.30
N LYS A 100 -4.08 2.29 -33.51
CA LYS A 100 -4.82 2.48 -32.24
C LYS A 100 -3.90 2.39 -31.03
N LYS A 101 -4.33 2.94 -29.89
CA LYS A 101 -3.59 2.83 -28.60
C LYS A 101 -3.59 1.37 -28.09
N ALA A 102 -2.52 0.97 -27.40
CA ALA A 102 -2.33 -0.38 -26.88
C ALA A 102 -3.55 -0.89 -26.09
N LYS A 103 -4.11 -0.10 -25.18
CA LYS A 103 -5.30 -0.48 -24.39
C LYS A 103 -6.56 -0.85 -25.19
N VAL A 104 -6.68 -0.34 -26.42
CA VAL A 104 -7.84 -0.55 -27.28
C VAL A 104 -7.59 -1.72 -28.23
N CYS A 105 -6.34 -1.90 -28.65
CA CYS A 105 -5.99 -2.93 -29.63
C CYS A 105 -5.67 -4.28 -28.97
N HIS A 106 -4.98 -4.25 -27.82
CA HIS A 106 -4.55 -5.41 -27.05
C HIS A 106 -4.69 -5.11 -25.55
N PRO A 107 -5.91 -5.25 -24.98
CA PRO A 107 -6.13 -5.03 -23.56
C PRO A 107 -5.35 -6.02 -22.70
N GLU A 108 -4.97 -7.18 -23.21
CA GLU A 108 -4.16 -8.18 -22.49
C GLU A 108 -2.70 -7.76 -22.24
N TRP A 109 -2.17 -6.77 -22.98
CA TRP A 109 -0.79 -6.27 -22.81
C TRP A 109 -0.67 -5.16 -21.77
N THR A 110 -1.81 -4.70 -21.25
CA THR A 110 -1.96 -3.47 -20.48
C THR A 110 -2.25 -3.76 -19.02
#